data_AF-A0A522D8L5-F1
#
_entry.id   AF-A0A522D8L5-F1
#
_cell.length_a   1.000
_cell.length_b   1.000
_cell.length_c   1.000
_cell.angle_alpha   90.00
_cell.angle_beta   90.00
_cell.angle_gamma   90.00
#
_symmetry.space_group_name_H-M   'P 1'
#
loop_
_entity.id
_entity.type
_entity.pdbx_description
1 polymer ?
#
loop_
_entity_poly.entity_id
_entity_poly.type
_entity_poly.pdbx_seq_one_letter_code
_entity_poly.pdbx_strand_id
1 'polypeptide(L)'
;MKKRRRSGILAAFIAAAGLCGAPAQAAPVAPYSPQRLEQLMDKVKTADKACPGGCGLEAAMNRYNIHPSLVTSKQMDIFAPGYGAAIAGRQQGNNMYLNGGYNDAKLIETVAHEVRHAWQKRELGAVSAQLDPRRALILNRFREADAFAFGIYFTYRVEQATGKTLVKVPADPRRYKDMHPYYQIYAMFKLNMDSGMPLSASYRYLVQDCFEHVNRVDYDGDLLQELEERAKKMTPGQQHTMPEATFTQILRRMGTPGFEGGYGAFEAWSDADLRDLHKSGGISADNLARLVKLEAAPPTSAPPAPPQAPGR
;
A
#
# COMPACT_ATOMS: atom_id res chain seq x y z
N MET A 1 -13.43 15.05 -62.63
CA MET A 1 -12.62 14.05 -63.36
C MET A 1 -12.58 12.74 -62.57
N LYS A 2 -12.87 11.62 -63.27
CA LYS A 2 -12.60 10.18 -62.99
C LYS A 2 -12.81 9.66 -61.55
N LYS A 3 -13.92 8.98 -61.18
CA LYS A 3 -14.38 7.58 -61.47
C LYS A 3 -13.40 6.45 -61.08
N ARG A 4 -13.85 5.58 -60.15
CA ARG A 4 -14.05 4.10 -60.21
C ARG A 4 -14.35 3.61 -58.78
N ARG A 5 -15.52 3.08 -58.36
CA ARG A 5 -16.38 1.95 -58.80
C ARG A 5 -15.64 0.63 -59.01
N ARG A 6 -15.91 -0.36 -58.14
CA ARG A 6 -16.51 -1.70 -58.42
C ARG A 6 -16.33 -2.60 -57.18
N SER A 7 -17.41 -3.12 -56.57
CA SER A 7 -18.06 -4.42 -56.88
C SER A 7 -17.17 -5.59 -56.44
N GLY A 8 -17.57 -6.59 -55.67
CA GLY A 8 -18.88 -7.18 -55.36
C GLY A 8 -18.67 -8.71 -55.23
N ILE A 9 -19.76 -9.47 -54.98
CA ILE A 9 -19.95 -10.93 -55.24
C ILE A 9 -19.61 -11.83 -54.01
N LEU A 10 -20.63 -12.26 -53.24
CA LEU A 10 -21.39 -13.55 -53.26
C LEU A 10 -20.70 -14.62 -52.38
N ALA A 11 -21.35 -15.61 -51.74
CA ALA A 11 -22.75 -16.00 -51.59
C ALA A 11 -22.86 -16.97 -50.38
N ALA A 12 -24.03 -16.93 -49.73
CA ALA A 12 -24.85 -18.01 -49.17
C ALA A 12 -24.27 -19.42 -48.91
N PHE A 13 -24.59 -20.05 -47.77
CA PHE A 13 -25.75 -20.99 -47.63
C PHE A 13 -25.82 -21.72 -46.27
N ILE A 14 -27.08 -22.04 -45.89
CA ILE A 14 -27.60 -23.15 -45.06
C ILE A 14 -27.59 -23.00 -43.52
N ALA A 15 -28.82 -22.91 -43.01
CA ALA A 15 -29.23 -23.31 -41.67
C ALA A 15 -29.34 -24.84 -41.57
N ALA A 16 -28.88 -25.41 -40.46
CA ALA A 16 -29.35 -26.71 -39.97
C ALA A 16 -29.31 -26.72 -38.44
N ALA A 17 -30.47 -27.04 -37.85
CA ALA A 17 -30.70 -27.17 -36.43
C ALA A 17 -29.89 -28.33 -35.82
N GLY A 18 -29.48 -28.19 -34.56
CA GLY A 18 -28.88 -29.27 -33.79
C GLY A 18 -28.65 -28.85 -32.34
N LEU A 19 -29.52 -29.33 -31.46
CA LEU A 19 -29.45 -29.21 -30.01
C LEU A 19 -28.04 -29.49 -29.45
N CYS A 20 -27.45 -28.50 -28.78
CA CYS A 20 -26.47 -28.67 -27.70
C CYS A 20 -26.48 -27.37 -26.88
N GLY A 21 -26.72 -27.48 -25.57
CA GLY A 21 -26.93 -26.34 -24.68
C GLY A 21 -25.84 -25.29 -24.81
N ALA A 22 -26.27 -24.03 -24.98
CA ALA A 22 -25.38 -22.89 -24.84
C ALA A 22 -24.74 -22.98 -23.44
N PRO A 23 -23.40 -22.86 -23.30
CA PRO A 23 -22.83 -22.62 -21.99
C PRO A 23 -23.50 -21.36 -21.46
N ALA A 24 -24.11 -21.47 -20.28
CA ALA A 24 -24.68 -20.32 -19.61
C ALA A 24 -23.64 -19.20 -19.63
N GLN A 25 -23.90 -18.15 -20.41
CA GLN A 25 -23.11 -16.94 -20.34
C GLN A 25 -23.34 -16.42 -18.93
N ALA A 26 -22.37 -16.68 -18.06
CA ALA A 26 -22.34 -16.13 -16.72
C ALA A 26 -22.57 -14.63 -16.89
N ALA A 27 -23.63 -14.12 -16.27
CA ALA A 27 -23.94 -12.70 -16.30
C ALA A 27 -22.67 -11.93 -15.93
N PRO A 28 -22.34 -10.81 -16.62
CA PRO A 28 -21.17 -10.03 -16.29
C PRO A 28 -21.26 -9.65 -14.81
N VAL A 29 -20.32 -10.17 -14.02
CA VAL A 29 -20.24 -9.91 -12.59
C VAL A 29 -20.20 -8.40 -12.43
N ALA A 30 -21.20 -7.82 -11.76
CA ALA A 30 -21.21 -6.38 -11.52
C ALA A 30 -19.86 -5.99 -10.88
N PRO A 31 -19.22 -4.90 -11.34
CA PRO A 31 -17.82 -4.61 -11.01
C PRO A 31 -17.53 -4.45 -9.51
N TYR A 32 -18.56 -4.31 -8.67
CA TYR A 32 -18.44 -4.21 -7.22
C TYR A 32 -19.40 -5.18 -6.50
N SER A 33 -19.65 -6.37 -7.06
CA SER A 33 -20.55 -7.36 -6.45
C SER A 33 -19.90 -8.11 -5.27
N PRO A 34 -20.71 -8.64 -4.32
CA PRO A 34 -20.23 -9.55 -3.29
C PRO A 34 -19.52 -10.78 -3.86
N GLN A 35 -20.00 -11.31 -4.98
CA GLN A 35 -19.41 -12.47 -5.65
C GLN A 35 -17.99 -12.18 -6.17
N ARG A 36 -17.74 -10.97 -6.68
CA ARG A 36 -16.38 -10.57 -7.11
C ARG A 36 -15.43 -10.51 -5.92
N LEU A 37 -15.89 -9.94 -4.81
CA LEU A 37 -15.11 -9.88 -3.58
C LEU A 37 -14.79 -11.28 -3.06
N GLU A 38 -15.75 -12.19 -3.04
CA GLU A 38 -15.55 -13.58 -2.65
C GLU A 38 -14.47 -14.26 -3.51
N GLN A 39 -14.57 -14.14 -4.83
CA GLN A 39 -13.58 -14.68 -5.76
C GLN A 39 -12.18 -14.07 -5.56
N LEU A 40 -12.10 -12.78 -5.25
CA LEU A 40 -10.84 -12.12 -4.91
C LEU A 40 -10.25 -12.72 -3.61
N MET A 41 -11.07 -12.83 -2.57
CA MET A 41 -10.64 -13.35 -1.27
C MET A 41 -10.23 -14.82 -1.33
N ASP A 42 -10.85 -15.63 -2.18
CA ASP A 42 -10.43 -17.01 -2.40
C ASP A 42 -9.01 -17.08 -2.99
N LYS A 43 -8.68 -16.22 -3.97
CA LYS A 43 -7.31 -16.14 -4.52
C LYS A 43 -6.29 -15.76 -3.45
N VAL A 44 -6.64 -14.81 -2.60
CA VAL A 44 -5.81 -14.37 -1.46
C VAL A 44 -5.58 -15.54 -0.49
N LYS A 45 -6.64 -16.26 -0.09
CA LYS A 45 -6.53 -17.42 0.81
C LYS A 45 -5.70 -18.56 0.21
N THR A 46 -5.88 -18.85 -1.07
CA THR A 46 -5.07 -19.86 -1.77
C THR A 46 -3.58 -19.51 -1.72
N ALA A 47 -3.24 -18.24 -1.97
CA ALA A 47 -1.86 -17.79 -1.92
C ALA A 47 -1.28 -17.82 -0.49
N ASP A 48 -2.06 -17.39 0.51
CA ASP A 48 -1.63 -17.39 1.91
C ASP A 48 -1.23 -18.79 2.39
N LYS A 49 -2.02 -19.81 2.00
CA LYS A 49 -1.76 -21.22 2.31
C LYS A 49 -0.57 -21.83 1.56
N ALA A 50 -0.22 -21.28 0.40
CA ALA A 50 0.88 -21.75 -0.42
C ALA A 50 2.25 -21.14 -0.02
N CYS A 51 2.26 -20.18 0.91
CA CYS A 51 3.48 -19.69 1.53
C CYS A 51 4.02 -20.70 2.58
N PRO A 52 5.31 -21.11 2.53
CA PRO A 52 5.99 -22.08 3.41
C PRO A 52 5.99 -21.83 4.91
N GLY A 53 4.84 -21.74 5.57
CA GLY A 53 4.72 -21.28 6.96
C GLY A 53 3.54 -20.34 7.16
N GLY A 54 2.78 -20.08 6.09
CA GLY A 54 1.69 -19.12 6.03
C GLY A 54 2.23 -17.73 5.80
N CYS A 55 1.73 -17.01 4.79
CA CYS A 55 2.06 -15.61 4.66
C CYS A 55 1.47 -14.81 5.83
N GLY A 56 0.48 -15.35 6.57
CA GLY A 56 -0.09 -14.79 7.79
C GLY A 56 -1.28 -13.88 7.52
N LEU A 57 -1.71 -13.78 6.26
CA LEU A 57 -2.69 -12.80 5.83
C LEU A 57 -4.11 -13.19 6.28
N GLU A 58 -4.53 -14.44 6.12
CA GLU A 58 -5.82 -14.92 6.63
C GLU A 58 -5.85 -14.86 8.16
N ALA A 59 -4.76 -15.27 8.83
CA ALA A 59 -4.62 -15.20 10.27
C ALA A 59 -4.73 -13.75 10.80
N ALA A 60 -4.09 -12.78 10.14
CA ALA A 60 -4.16 -11.39 10.52
C ALA A 60 -5.54 -10.77 10.27
N MET A 61 -6.15 -11.06 9.11
CA MET A 61 -7.52 -10.61 8.83
C MET A 61 -8.50 -11.11 9.89
N ASN A 62 -8.39 -12.37 10.29
CA ASN A 62 -9.22 -12.96 11.35
C ASN A 62 -8.91 -12.35 12.73
N ARG A 63 -7.62 -12.26 13.10
CA ARG A 63 -7.18 -11.72 14.40
C ARG A 63 -7.63 -10.26 14.61
N TYR A 64 -7.58 -9.45 13.56
CA TYR A 64 -7.94 -8.04 13.62
C TYR A 64 -9.35 -7.74 13.13
N ASN A 65 -10.14 -8.78 12.85
CA ASN A 65 -11.53 -8.69 12.40
C ASN A 65 -11.69 -7.73 11.20
N ILE A 66 -10.87 -7.93 10.16
CA ILE A 66 -10.82 -7.05 8.99
C ILE A 66 -11.91 -7.45 7.97
N HIS A 67 -12.75 -6.50 7.59
CA HIS A 67 -13.86 -6.68 6.65
C HIS A 67 -13.56 -5.98 5.32
N PRO A 68 -13.13 -6.73 4.28
CA PRO A 68 -12.89 -6.16 2.96
C PRO A 68 -14.21 -5.83 2.25
N SER A 69 -14.21 -4.79 1.43
CA SER A 69 -15.35 -4.40 0.59
C SER A 69 -14.86 -3.72 -0.69
N LEU A 70 -15.57 -3.96 -1.81
CA LEU A 70 -15.28 -3.29 -3.09
C LEU A 70 -16.11 -2.00 -3.18
N VAL A 71 -15.43 -0.88 -3.37
CA VAL A 71 -16.04 0.46 -3.48
C VAL A 71 -15.36 1.26 -4.60
N THR A 72 -15.82 2.48 -4.84
CA THR A 72 -15.15 3.44 -5.73
C THR A 72 -14.17 4.33 -4.96
N SER A 73 -13.15 4.90 -5.62
CA SER A 73 -12.25 5.86 -4.97
C SER A 73 -12.98 7.05 -4.34
N LYS A 74 -14.08 7.52 -4.93
CA LYS A 74 -14.90 8.61 -4.40
C LYS A 74 -15.58 8.26 -3.06
N GLN A 75 -15.90 6.99 -2.85
CA GLN A 75 -16.45 6.52 -1.57
C GLN A 75 -15.37 6.41 -0.50
N MET A 76 -14.10 6.19 -0.89
CA MET A 76 -12.97 6.15 0.03
C MET A 76 -12.48 7.54 0.40
N ASP A 77 -12.52 8.49 -0.55
CA ASP A 77 -12.23 9.89 -0.32
C ASP A 77 -13.09 10.75 -1.25
N ILE A 78 -13.95 11.57 -0.64
CA ILE A 78 -14.87 12.45 -1.36
C ILE A 78 -14.14 13.55 -2.15
N PHE A 79 -12.88 13.83 -1.78
CA PHE A 79 -12.02 14.81 -2.43
C PHE A 79 -11.08 14.18 -3.46
N ALA A 80 -11.09 12.86 -3.64
CA ALA A 80 -10.26 12.20 -4.65
C ALA A 80 -10.58 12.79 -6.04
N PRO A 81 -9.62 13.46 -6.70
CA PRO A 81 -9.85 14.03 -8.01
C PRO A 81 -10.11 12.86 -8.97
N GLY A 82 -11.29 12.85 -9.60
CA GLY A 82 -11.80 11.74 -10.40
C GLY A 82 -10.95 11.29 -11.59
N TYR A 83 -9.77 11.90 -11.82
CA TYR A 83 -8.88 11.63 -12.95
C TYR A 83 -7.36 11.76 -12.63
N GLY A 84 -6.88 11.59 -11.40
CA GLY A 84 -5.44 11.76 -11.11
C GLY A 84 -4.79 10.81 -10.10
N ALA A 85 -5.46 10.55 -8.97
CA ALA A 85 -4.98 9.61 -7.96
C ALA A 85 -6.16 8.75 -7.51
N ALA A 86 -6.44 7.69 -8.26
CA ALA A 86 -7.43 6.72 -7.81
C ALA A 86 -6.85 5.98 -6.60
N ILE A 87 -7.45 6.17 -5.42
CA ILE A 87 -7.10 5.43 -4.22
C ILE A 87 -7.35 3.94 -4.49
N ALA A 88 -6.33 3.11 -4.30
CA ALA A 88 -6.39 1.67 -4.52
C ALA A 88 -7.05 0.94 -3.35
N GLY A 89 -6.70 1.31 -2.13
CA GLY A 89 -7.28 0.78 -0.90
C GLY A 89 -7.28 1.81 0.22
N ARG A 90 -8.08 1.54 1.25
CA ARG A 90 -8.07 2.33 2.48
C ARG A 90 -8.44 1.47 3.68
N GLN A 91 -7.54 1.38 4.65
CA GLN A 91 -7.80 0.84 5.97
C GLN A 91 -8.56 1.87 6.83
N GLN A 92 -9.74 1.50 7.34
CA GLN A 92 -10.48 2.30 8.32
C GLN A 92 -11.03 1.44 9.46
N GLY A 93 -10.31 1.43 10.58
CA GLY A 93 -10.77 0.75 11.79
C GLY A 93 -10.71 -0.76 11.63
N ASN A 94 -11.84 -1.40 11.39
CA ASN A 94 -11.94 -2.82 11.04
C ASN A 94 -12.37 -3.03 9.58
N ASN A 95 -12.67 -1.95 8.85
CA ASN A 95 -13.06 -2.03 7.44
C ASN A 95 -11.83 -1.85 6.56
N MET A 96 -11.79 -2.60 5.46
CA MET A 96 -10.84 -2.42 4.37
C MET A 96 -11.65 -2.11 3.12
N TYR A 97 -11.45 -0.92 2.58
CA TYR A 97 -12.07 -0.52 1.32
C TYR A 97 -11.09 -0.77 0.19
N LEU A 98 -11.56 -1.36 -0.89
CA LEU A 98 -10.78 -1.71 -2.08
C LEU A 98 -11.43 -1.08 -3.31
N ASN A 99 -10.66 -0.40 -4.15
CA ASN A 99 -11.21 0.16 -5.38
C ASN A 99 -11.46 -0.94 -6.42
N GLY A 100 -12.70 -1.39 -6.53
CA GLY A 100 -13.08 -2.40 -7.52
C GLY A 100 -12.94 -1.95 -8.99
N GLY A 101 -12.60 -0.69 -9.28
CA GLY A 101 -12.18 -0.28 -10.62
C GLY A 101 -10.85 -0.91 -11.05
N TYR A 102 -10.06 -1.43 -10.12
CA TYR A 102 -8.80 -2.11 -10.41
C TYR A 102 -8.99 -3.58 -10.79
N ASN A 103 -7.98 -4.13 -11.47
CA ASN A 103 -7.90 -5.55 -11.76
C ASN A 103 -7.50 -6.37 -10.51
N ASP A 104 -7.69 -7.68 -10.58
CA ASP A 104 -7.43 -8.57 -9.44
C ASP A 104 -5.96 -8.57 -8.98
N ALA A 105 -5.01 -8.38 -9.90
CA ALA A 105 -3.59 -8.29 -9.55
C ALA A 105 -3.33 -7.12 -8.60
N LYS A 106 -3.83 -5.93 -8.95
CA LYS A 106 -3.71 -4.74 -8.09
C LYS A 106 -4.52 -4.89 -6.81
N LEU A 107 -5.69 -5.53 -6.86
CA LEU A 107 -6.52 -5.74 -5.68
C LEU A 107 -5.90 -6.73 -4.67
N ILE A 108 -5.25 -7.80 -5.14
CA ILE A 108 -4.54 -8.75 -4.29
C ILE A 108 -3.36 -8.08 -3.57
N GLU A 109 -2.55 -7.31 -4.31
CA GLU A 109 -1.49 -6.48 -3.74
C GLU A 109 -2.05 -5.52 -2.68
N THR A 110 -3.15 -4.83 -3.02
CA THR A 110 -3.79 -3.86 -2.12
C THR A 110 -4.29 -4.53 -0.85
N VAL A 111 -4.90 -5.71 -0.93
CA VAL A 111 -5.32 -6.48 0.27
C VAL A 111 -4.13 -6.74 1.18
N ALA A 112 -3.01 -7.21 0.64
CA ALA A 112 -1.80 -7.45 1.44
C ALA A 112 -1.25 -6.15 2.07
N HIS A 113 -1.19 -5.07 1.30
CA HIS A 113 -0.76 -3.75 1.75
C HIS A 113 -1.63 -3.22 2.91
N GLU A 114 -2.96 -3.23 2.77
CA GLU A 114 -3.88 -2.73 3.81
C GLU A 114 -3.93 -3.63 5.05
N VAL A 115 -3.79 -4.95 4.89
CA VAL A 115 -3.66 -5.88 6.03
C VAL A 115 -2.36 -5.60 6.78
N ARG A 116 -1.28 -5.26 6.06
CA ARG A 116 -0.01 -4.89 6.68
C ARG A 116 -0.15 -3.60 7.50
N HIS A 117 -0.83 -2.58 6.98
CA HIS A 117 -1.15 -1.38 7.76
C HIS A 117 -1.99 -1.68 9.01
N ALA A 118 -2.99 -2.55 8.88
CA ALA A 118 -3.79 -2.98 10.03
C ALA A 118 -2.92 -3.66 11.10
N TRP A 119 -2.02 -4.56 10.71
CA TRP A 119 -1.06 -5.18 11.63
C TRP A 119 -0.14 -4.15 12.28
N GLN A 120 0.49 -3.26 11.49
CA GLN A 120 1.39 -2.22 12.00
C GLN A 120 0.67 -1.32 13.03
N LYS A 121 -0.58 -0.97 12.78
CA LYS A 121 -1.41 -0.16 13.70
C LYS A 121 -1.73 -0.89 15.00
N ARG A 122 -1.94 -2.20 14.95
CA ARG A 122 -2.35 -3.02 16.11
C ARG A 122 -1.16 -3.48 16.96
N GLU A 123 -0.10 -4.00 16.34
CA GLU A 123 1.05 -4.57 17.05
C GLU A 123 2.12 -3.55 17.44
N LEU A 124 2.27 -2.48 16.66
CA LEU A 124 3.19 -1.38 17.00
C LEU A 124 2.48 -0.26 17.76
N GLY A 125 1.19 -0.41 18.04
CA GLY A 125 0.36 0.50 18.81
C GLY A 125 0.18 1.89 18.18
N ALA A 126 -0.57 2.75 18.89
CA ALA A 126 -0.72 4.16 18.59
C ALA A 126 0.53 4.98 18.97
N VAL A 127 1.73 4.41 18.82
CA VAL A 127 3.00 5.08 19.13
C VAL A 127 3.13 6.39 18.35
N SER A 128 2.58 6.43 17.13
CA SER A 128 2.59 7.65 16.32
C SER A 128 2.07 8.85 17.08
N ALA A 129 1.04 8.70 17.91
CA ALA A 129 0.39 9.77 18.70
C ALA A 129 1.31 10.47 19.71
N GLN A 130 2.46 9.88 20.02
CA GLN A 130 3.42 10.41 20.98
C GLN A 130 4.73 10.86 20.34
N LEU A 131 4.90 10.78 19.02
CA LEU A 131 6.15 11.18 18.37
C LEU A 131 6.17 12.66 18.01
N ASP A 132 7.36 13.27 18.09
CA ASP A 132 7.65 14.55 17.43
C ASP A 132 7.45 14.43 15.90
N PRO A 133 7.24 15.56 15.19
CA PRO A 133 6.93 15.55 13.76
C PRO A 133 7.92 14.76 12.91
N ARG A 134 9.23 14.87 13.20
CA ARG A 134 10.26 14.16 12.42
C ARG A 134 10.22 12.67 12.64
N ARG A 135 10.16 12.21 13.90
CA ARG A 135 10.04 10.78 14.20
C ARG A 135 8.74 10.20 13.67
N ALA A 136 7.65 10.97 13.70
CA ALA A 136 6.38 10.56 13.13
C ALA A 136 6.46 10.39 11.60
N LEU A 137 7.11 11.33 10.90
CA LEU A 137 7.35 11.23 9.46
C LEU A 137 8.20 10.01 9.11
N ILE A 138 9.32 9.80 9.81
CA ILE A 138 10.18 8.63 9.63
C ILE A 138 9.38 7.33 9.85
N LEU A 139 8.63 7.23 10.96
CA LEU A 139 7.82 6.05 11.24
C LEU A 139 6.81 5.76 10.12
N ASN A 140 6.10 6.78 9.65
CA ASN A 140 5.10 6.61 8.60
C ASN A 140 5.74 6.14 7.28
N ARG A 141 6.90 6.67 6.90
CA ARG A 141 7.61 6.21 5.69
C ARG A 141 8.05 4.76 5.78
N PHE A 142 8.58 4.36 6.93
CA PHE A 142 8.92 2.95 7.16
C PHE A 142 7.68 2.06 7.07
N ARG A 143 6.53 2.51 7.60
CA ARG A 143 5.26 1.78 7.50
C ARG A 143 4.82 1.61 6.05
N GLU A 144 4.84 2.68 5.26
CA GLU A 144 4.49 2.65 3.84
C GLU A 144 5.43 1.77 3.03
N ALA A 145 6.75 1.95 3.17
CA ALA A 145 7.73 1.15 2.45
C ALA A 145 7.61 -0.35 2.76
N ASP A 146 7.40 -0.70 4.03
CA ASP A 146 7.15 -2.08 4.45
C ASP A 146 5.81 -2.63 3.93
N ALA A 147 4.75 -1.82 3.91
CA ALA A 147 3.45 -2.23 3.37
C ALA A 147 3.51 -2.49 1.85
N PHE A 148 4.22 -1.63 1.09
CA PHE A 148 4.50 -1.87 -0.33
C PHE A 148 5.33 -3.12 -0.57
N ALA A 149 6.41 -3.29 0.19
CA ALA A 149 7.26 -4.48 0.10
C ALA A 149 6.45 -5.75 0.37
N PHE A 150 5.60 -5.73 1.39
CA PHE A 150 4.74 -6.87 1.70
C PHE A 150 3.72 -7.17 0.58
N GLY A 151 3.11 -6.13 -0.01
CA GLY A 151 2.22 -6.28 -1.15
C GLY A 151 2.90 -6.90 -2.39
N ILE A 152 4.13 -6.47 -2.69
CA ILE A 152 4.95 -7.02 -3.79
C ILE A 152 5.33 -8.47 -3.50
N TYR A 153 5.83 -8.75 -2.30
CA TYR A 153 6.16 -10.10 -1.86
C TYR A 153 4.95 -11.03 -2.00
N PHE A 154 3.80 -10.64 -1.45
CA PHE A 154 2.59 -11.45 -1.50
C PHE A 154 2.13 -11.69 -2.95
N THR A 155 2.18 -10.67 -3.80
CA THR A 155 1.87 -10.80 -5.23
C THR A 155 2.75 -11.87 -5.89
N TYR A 156 4.06 -11.83 -5.65
CA TYR A 156 4.99 -12.85 -6.14
C TYR A 156 4.63 -14.26 -5.62
N ARG A 157 4.26 -14.39 -4.34
CA ARG A 157 3.82 -15.68 -3.77
C ARG A 157 2.54 -16.20 -4.43
N VAL A 158 1.60 -15.32 -4.77
CA VAL A 158 0.38 -15.70 -5.50
C VAL A 158 0.72 -16.23 -6.90
N GLU A 159 1.63 -15.57 -7.62
CA GLU A 159 2.08 -16.06 -8.94
C GLU A 159 2.72 -17.45 -8.85
N GLN A 160 3.59 -17.66 -7.85
CA GLN A 160 4.22 -18.96 -7.59
C GLN A 160 3.20 -20.05 -7.25
N ALA A 161 2.22 -19.73 -6.40
CA ALA A 161 1.20 -20.67 -5.94
C ALA A 161 0.21 -21.08 -7.04
N THR A 162 -0.14 -20.14 -7.93
CA THR A 162 -1.22 -20.33 -8.91
C THR A 162 -0.72 -20.60 -10.33
N GLY A 163 0.57 -20.37 -10.59
CA GLY A 163 1.15 -20.39 -11.93
C GLY A 163 0.65 -19.27 -12.85
N LYS A 164 -0.15 -18.32 -12.33
CA LYS A 164 -0.72 -17.23 -13.12
C LYS A 164 0.10 -15.97 -12.95
N THR A 165 0.57 -15.41 -14.06
CA THR A 165 1.18 -14.08 -14.07
C THR A 165 0.12 -13.00 -13.80
N LEU A 166 0.27 -12.30 -12.68
CA LEU A 166 -0.53 -11.17 -12.26
C LEU A 166 0.10 -9.85 -12.70
N VAL A 167 1.43 -9.76 -12.65
CA VAL A 167 2.22 -8.60 -13.05
C VAL A 167 3.01 -8.96 -14.29
N LYS A 168 2.68 -8.32 -15.42
CA LYS A 168 3.45 -8.50 -16.66
C LYS A 168 4.76 -7.75 -16.57
N VAL A 169 5.85 -8.51 -16.52
CA VAL A 169 7.21 -8.00 -16.43
C VAL A 169 7.92 -8.23 -17.77
N PRO A 170 8.40 -7.18 -18.45
CA PRO A 170 9.30 -7.31 -19.58
C PRO A 170 10.58 -8.12 -19.26
N ALA A 171 11.15 -8.73 -20.30
CA ALA A 171 12.29 -9.65 -20.15
C ALA A 171 13.59 -8.98 -19.66
N ASP A 172 13.77 -7.67 -19.88
CA ASP A 172 14.91 -6.91 -19.36
C ASP A 172 14.45 -5.89 -18.32
N PRO A 173 14.61 -6.19 -17.01
CA PRO A 173 14.12 -5.32 -15.97
C PRO A 173 14.93 -4.04 -15.77
N ARG A 174 16.02 -3.84 -16.52
CA ARG A 174 16.85 -2.63 -16.44
C ARG A 174 16.42 -1.54 -17.44
N ARG A 175 15.43 -1.83 -18.30
CA ARG A 175 14.92 -0.89 -19.32
C ARG A 175 13.70 -0.06 -18.88
N TYR A 176 13.36 -0.04 -17.60
CA TYR A 176 12.13 0.57 -17.05
C TYR A 176 12.14 2.09 -16.85
N LYS A 177 12.81 2.88 -17.70
CA LYS A 177 12.77 4.35 -17.54
C LYS A 177 11.36 4.95 -17.63
N ASP A 178 10.44 4.26 -18.32
CA ASP A 178 9.07 4.75 -18.60
C ASP A 178 7.96 3.97 -17.88
N MET A 179 8.29 3.01 -16.99
CA MET A 179 7.29 2.23 -16.25
C MET A 179 7.04 2.79 -14.85
N HIS A 180 5.82 2.58 -14.35
CA HIS A 180 5.46 2.95 -12.98
C HIS A 180 6.45 2.29 -12.00
N PRO A 181 7.04 3.04 -11.03
CA PRO A 181 8.13 2.54 -10.17
C PRO A 181 7.81 1.20 -9.51
N TYR A 182 6.57 1.00 -9.08
CA TYR A 182 6.08 -0.28 -8.54
C TYR A 182 6.47 -1.50 -9.41
N TYR A 183 6.26 -1.44 -10.73
CA TYR A 183 6.51 -2.60 -11.60
C TYR A 183 7.99 -2.89 -11.76
N GLN A 184 8.83 -1.85 -11.73
CA GLN A 184 10.28 -2.01 -11.71
C GLN A 184 10.73 -2.71 -10.43
N ILE A 185 10.18 -2.31 -9.28
CA ILE A 185 10.49 -2.91 -7.98
C ILE A 185 10.06 -4.38 -7.95
N TYR A 186 8.84 -4.68 -8.40
CA TYR A 186 8.36 -6.06 -8.56
C TYR A 186 9.30 -6.90 -9.43
N ALA A 187 9.73 -6.35 -10.56
CA ALA A 187 10.61 -7.04 -11.49
C ALA A 187 11.97 -7.39 -10.89
N MET A 188 12.57 -6.43 -10.17
CA MET A 188 13.85 -6.62 -9.50
C MET A 188 13.73 -7.65 -8.38
N PHE A 189 12.66 -7.58 -7.58
CA PHE A 189 12.40 -8.58 -6.55
C PHE A 189 12.22 -9.98 -7.14
N LYS A 190 11.40 -10.11 -8.18
CA LYS A 190 11.20 -11.37 -8.90
C LYS A 190 12.51 -11.92 -9.46
N LEU A 191 13.33 -11.08 -10.10
CA LEU A 191 14.64 -11.48 -10.62
C LEU A 191 15.55 -12.02 -9.51
N ASN A 192 15.62 -11.34 -8.36
CA ASN A 192 16.43 -11.79 -7.22
C ASN A 192 15.97 -13.17 -6.74
N MET A 193 14.67 -13.35 -6.56
CA MET A 193 14.09 -14.63 -6.11
C MET A 193 14.33 -15.76 -7.13
N ASP A 194 14.07 -15.50 -8.42
CA ASP A 194 14.24 -16.47 -9.50
C ASP A 194 15.73 -16.84 -9.71
N SER A 195 16.65 -15.95 -9.33
CA SER A 195 18.11 -16.21 -9.35
C SER A 195 18.63 -16.98 -8.14
N GLY A 196 17.74 -17.37 -7.21
CA GLY A 196 18.10 -18.13 -6.00
C GLY A 196 18.64 -17.27 -4.85
N MET A 197 18.47 -15.94 -4.89
CA MET A 197 18.84 -15.09 -3.76
C MET A 197 17.99 -15.45 -2.52
N PRO A 198 18.59 -15.58 -1.32
CA PRO A 198 17.85 -15.87 -0.10
C PRO A 198 16.72 -14.85 0.15
N LEU A 199 15.55 -15.32 0.58
CA LEU A 199 14.37 -14.48 0.80
C LEU A 199 14.67 -13.27 1.69
N SER A 200 15.43 -13.45 2.78
CA SER A 200 15.80 -12.36 3.68
C SER A 200 16.60 -11.25 2.98
N ALA A 201 17.54 -11.63 2.10
CA ALA A 201 18.32 -10.69 1.31
C ALA A 201 17.46 -10.02 0.23
N SER A 202 16.65 -10.78 -0.52
CA SER A 202 15.75 -10.25 -1.53
C SER A 202 14.73 -9.27 -0.95
N TYR A 203 14.15 -9.60 0.21
CA TYR A 203 13.18 -8.75 0.89
C TYR A 203 13.81 -7.47 1.44
N ARG A 204 15.07 -7.53 1.90
CA ARG A 204 15.83 -6.33 2.30
C ARG A 204 15.97 -5.35 1.14
N TYR A 205 16.39 -5.83 -0.04
CA TYR A 205 16.50 -4.97 -1.23
C TYR A 205 15.13 -4.44 -1.65
N LEU A 206 14.09 -5.28 -1.59
CA LEU A 206 12.73 -4.87 -1.88
C LEU A 206 12.27 -3.69 -1.00
N VAL A 207 12.50 -3.76 0.31
CA VAL A 207 12.14 -2.66 1.23
C VAL A 207 12.93 -1.39 0.91
N GLN A 208 14.22 -1.52 0.61
CA GLN A 208 15.05 -0.39 0.19
C GLN A 208 14.51 0.27 -1.09
N ASP A 209 14.16 -0.53 -2.10
CA ASP A 209 13.57 -0.04 -3.34
C ASP A 209 12.18 0.60 -3.11
N CYS A 210 11.40 0.08 -2.17
CA CYS A 210 10.11 0.65 -1.79
C CYS A 210 10.25 2.02 -1.10
N PHE A 211 11.33 2.30 -0.38
CA PHE A 211 11.59 3.66 0.09
C PHE A 211 11.75 4.62 -1.08
N GLU A 212 12.47 4.25 -2.15
CA GLU A 212 12.56 5.12 -3.32
C GLU A 212 11.18 5.41 -3.94
N HIS A 213 10.27 4.43 -3.91
CA HIS A 213 8.90 4.64 -4.36
C HIS A 213 8.14 5.65 -3.49
N VAL A 214 8.16 5.45 -2.17
CA VAL A 214 7.51 6.36 -1.20
C VAL A 214 8.00 7.79 -1.41
N ASN A 215 9.28 7.97 -1.72
CA ASN A 215 9.88 9.29 -1.96
C ASN A 215 9.38 9.96 -3.25
N ARG A 216 9.12 9.19 -4.30
CA ARG A 216 8.79 9.72 -5.64
C ARG A 216 7.33 10.11 -5.79
N VAL A 217 6.44 9.55 -4.98
CA VAL A 217 4.97 9.75 -5.12
C VAL A 217 4.48 10.97 -4.32
N ASP A 218 5.38 11.77 -3.76
CA ASP A 218 5.08 12.94 -2.90
C ASP A 218 4.17 12.59 -1.70
N TYR A 219 4.29 11.36 -1.18
CA TYR A 219 3.65 10.96 0.08
C TYR A 219 4.01 11.92 1.22
N ASP A 220 5.15 12.59 1.14
CA ASP A 220 5.53 13.62 2.10
C ASP A 220 4.52 14.76 2.18
N GLY A 221 3.91 15.17 1.07
CA GLY A 221 2.85 16.18 1.06
C GLY A 221 1.68 15.79 1.95
N ASP A 222 1.15 14.57 1.74
CA ASP A 222 0.03 14.00 2.48
C ASP A 222 0.40 13.73 3.95
N LEU A 223 1.55 13.09 4.20
CA LEU A 223 2.02 12.79 5.56
C LEU A 223 2.28 14.07 6.36
N LEU A 224 2.87 15.10 5.75
CA LEU A 224 3.06 16.39 6.42
C LEU A 224 1.73 17.09 6.68
N GLN A 225 0.76 17.00 5.76
CA GLN A 225 -0.58 17.54 6.01
C GLN A 225 -1.24 16.85 7.21
N GLU A 226 -1.15 15.52 7.31
CA GLU A 226 -1.65 14.78 8.48
C GLU A 226 -0.97 15.23 9.78
N LEU A 227 0.35 15.46 9.73
CA LEU A 227 1.11 15.97 10.88
C LEU A 227 0.71 17.41 11.25
N GLU A 228 0.45 18.27 10.27
CA GLU A 228 -0.05 19.64 10.48
C GLU A 228 -1.45 19.62 11.11
N GLU A 229 -2.36 18.80 10.59
CA GLU A 229 -3.70 18.63 11.16
C GLU A 229 -3.67 18.08 12.58
N ARG A 230 -2.73 17.17 12.85
CA ARG A 230 -2.52 16.65 14.19
C ARG A 230 -1.93 17.70 15.11
N ALA A 231 -0.93 18.46 14.66
CA ALA A 231 -0.33 19.53 15.45
C ALA A 231 -1.37 20.56 15.90
N LYS A 232 -2.36 20.89 15.05
CA LYS A 232 -3.51 21.73 15.40
C LYS A 232 -4.39 21.16 16.52
N LYS A 233 -4.37 19.84 16.74
CA LYS A 233 -5.18 19.13 17.74
C LYS A 233 -4.40 18.76 19.00
N MET A 234 -3.09 18.97 19.03
CA MET A 234 -2.24 18.64 20.19
C MET A 234 -2.33 19.72 21.26
N THR A 235 -2.46 19.31 22.52
CA THR A 235 -2.45 20.23 23.65
C THR A 235 -1.01 20.70 23.91
N PRO A 236 -0.80 21.95 24.34
CA PRO A 236 0.48 22.43 24.85
C PRO A 236 1.21 21.43 25.75
N GLY A 237 2.45 21.09 25.40
CA GLY A 237 3.31 20.19 26.18
C GLY A 237 3.12 18.69 25.92
N GLN A 238 2.25 18.29 24.97
CA GLN A 238 2.06 16.88 24.57
C GLN A 238 3.02 16.38 23.48
N GLN A 239 4.01 17.17 23.06
CA GLN A 239 5.10 16.63 22.24
C GLN A 239 5.99 15.78 23.16
N HIS A 240 5.71 14.49 23.22
CA HIS A 240 6.54 13.55 23.97
C HIS A 240 7.77 13.21 23.13
N THR A 241 8.97 13.53 23.62
CA THR A 241 10.18 13.02 23.01
C THR A 241 10.38 11.58 23.48
N MET A 242 10.00 10.62 22.64
CA MET A 242 10.38 9.23 22.86
C MET A 242 11.92 9.11 22.88
N PRO A 243 12.52 8.36 23.83
CA PRO A 243 13.95 8.08 23.81
C PRO A 243 14.36 7.46 22.47
N GLU A 244 15.50 7.88 21.92
CA GLU A 244 15.93 7.44 20.59
C GLU A 244 16.10 5.93 20.49
N ALA A 245 16.64 5.29 21.53
CA ALA A 245 16.78 3.84 21.58
C ALA A 245 15.42 3.14 21.46
N THR A 246 14.38 3.67 22.10
CA THR A 246 13.01 3.14 22.01
C THR A 246 12.45 3.32 20.59
N PHE A 247 12.66 4.49 19.98
CA PHE A 247 12.22 4.74 18.61
C PHE A 247 12.88 3.79 17.62
N THR A 248 14.20 3.63 17.71
CA THR A 248 14.97 2.70 16.87
C THR A 248 14.51 1.25 17.06
N GLN A 249 14.21 0.81 18.28
CA GLN A 249 13.67 -0.52 18.53
C GLN A 249 12.30 -0.73 17.86
N ILE A 250 11.46 0.31 17.82
CA ILE A 250 10.17 0.25 17.10
C ILE A 250 10.40 0.14 15.59
N LEU A 251 11.34 0.90 15.04
CA LEU A 251 11.71 0.79 13.62
C LEU A 251 12.22 -0.61 13.27
N ARG A 252 13.06 -1.19 14.13
CA ARG A 252 13.56 -2.56 13.94
C ARG A 252 12.42 -3.58 13.99
N ARG A 253 11.44 -3.41 14.89
CA ARG A 253 10.25 -4.28 15.00
C ARG A 253 9.28 -4.19 13.84
N MET A 254 9.32 -3.13 13.02
CA MET A 254 8.54 -3.09 11.78
C MET A 254 8.98 -4.19 10.81
N GLY A 255 10.28 -4.52 10.78
CA GLY A 255 10.84 -5.57 9.94
C GLY A 255 10.86 -6.95 10.61
N THR A 256 9.89 -7.32 11.45
CA THR A 256 10.00 -8.57 12.23
C THR A 256 8.64 -9.21 12.64
N PRO A 257 8.64 -10.46 13.15
CA PRO A 257 8.08 -11.67 12.54
C PRO A 257 6.60 -11.97 12.90
N GLY A 258 5.95 -12.77 12.06
CA GLY A 258 4.51 -13.11 12.10
C GLY A 258 3.88 -13.17 10.70
N PHE A 259 4.60 -12.65 9.71
CA PHE A 259 4.40 -12.81 8.28
C PHE A 259 5.75 -13.27 7.69
N GLU A 260 5.77 -14.27 6.81
CA GLU A 260 7.02 -14.92 6.35
C GLU A 260 7.96 -14.07 5.48
N GLY A 261 7.66 -12.80 5.21
CA GLY A 261 8.57 -11.85 4.58
C GLY A 261 8.92 -10.73 5.54
N GLY A 262 10.18 -10.60 5.95
CA GLY A 262 10.60 -9.39 6.68
C GLY A 262 11.79 -9.54 7.63
N TYR A 263 12.12 -10.76 8.10
CA TYR A 263 13.19 -10.92 9.10
C TYR A 263 14.50 -10.32 8.60
N GLY A 264 14.99 -9.29 9.30
CA GLY A 264 16.25 -8.63 9.01
C GLY A 264 16.25 -7.61 7.86
N ALA A 265 15.08 -7.14 7.42
CA ALA A 265 14.97 -6.07 6.42
C ALA A 265 15.72 -4.80 6.86
N PHE A 266 15.63 -4.45 8.14
CA PHE A 266 16.29 -3.26 8.72
C PHE A 266 17.52 -3.59 9.58
N GLU A 267 17.93 -4.86 9.68
CA GLU A 267 19.08 -5.25 10.51
C GLU A 267 20.40 -4.66 10.00
N ALA A 268 20.55 -4.52 8.69
CA ALA A 268 21.74 -3.95 8.07
C ALA A 268 21.83 -2.42 8.25
N TRP A 269 20.77 -1.77 8.70
CA TRP A 269 20.75 -0.32 8.90
C TRP A 269 21.29 0.00 10.30
N SER A 270 22.25 0.92 10.34
CA SER A 270 22.73 1.45 11.62
C SER A 270 21.63 2.26 12.30
N ASP A 271 21.77 2.50 13.60
CA ASP A 271 20.85 3.38 14.32
C ASP A 271 20.85 4.80 13.73
N ALA A 272 21.98 5.25 13.15
CA ALA A 272 22.05 6.51 12.42
C ALA A 272 21.20 6.46 11.15
N ASP A 273 21.31 5.40 10.34
CA ASP A 273 20.50 5.25 9.11
C ASP A 273 18.99 5.24 9.42
N LEU A 274 18.59 4.59 10.52
CA LEU A 274 17.18 4.51 10.94
C LEU A 274 16.60 5.87 11.38
N ARG A 275 17.45 6.82 11.74
CA ARG A 275 17.05 8.18 12.15
C ARG A 275 17.24 9.21 11.04
N ASP A 276 17.87 8.82 9.94
CA ASP A 276 18.20 9.72 8.85
C ASP A 276 16.98 9.92 7.93
N LEU A 277 16.52 11.17 7.88
CA LEU A 277 15.38 11.57 7.07
C LEU A 277 15.69 11.49 5.56
N HIS A 278 16.95 11.60 5.16
CA HIS A 278 17.37 11.39 3.77
C HIS A 278 17.38 9.90 3.41
N LYS A 279 17.78 9.02 4.34
CA LYS A 279 17.74 7.56 4.14
C LYS A 279 16.33 7.00 4.07
N SER A 280 15.44 7.52 4.92
CA SER A 280 14.03 7.17 4.88
C SER A 280 13.26 7.90 3.78
N GLY A 281 13.84 8.94 3.17
CA GLY A 281 13.29 9.55 1.97
C GLY A 281 13.58 11.02 1.73
N GLY A 282 14.61 11.36 0.97
CA GLY A 282 14.98 12.75 0.67
C GLY A 282 13.79 13.70 0.46
N ILE A 283 13.54 14.56 1.44
CA ILE A 283 12.50 15.59 1.41
C ILE A 283 12.87 16.70 0.42
N SER A 284 11.86 17.27 -0.25
CA SER A 284 12.04 18.56 -0.94
C SER A 284 12.39 19.66 0.06
N ALA A 285 13.02 20.74 -0.41
CA ALA A 285 13.34 21.89 0.43
C ALA A 285 12.06 22.50 1.07
N ASP A 286 10.96 22.50 0.34
CA ASP A 286 9.66 22.99 0.81
C ASP A 286 9.09 22.10 1.94
N ASN A 287 9.14 20.78 1.75
CA ASN A 287 8.70 19.82 2.78
C ASN A 287 9.59 19.87 4.03
N LEU A 288 10.90 20.11 3.85
CA LEU A 288 11.81 20.36 4.98
C LEU A 288 11.43 21.64 5.74
N ALA A 289 11.15 22.73 5.04
CA ALA A 289 10.75 23.99 5.67
C ALA A 289 9.44 23.83 6.47
N ARG A 290 8.47 23.08 5.93
CA ARG A 290 7.22 22.72 6.63
C ARG A 290 7.50 21.92 7.90
N LEU A 291 8.36 20.90 7.82
CA LEU A 291 8.75 20.09 8.98
C LEU A 291 9.44 20.92 10.06
N VAL A 292 10.41 21.77 9.69
CA VAL A 292 11.11 22.67 10.62
C VAL A 292 10.12 23.62 11.31
N LYS A 293 9.13 24.13 10.59
CA LYS A 293 8.08 24.98 11.17
C LYS A 293 7.22 24.20 12.20
N LEU A 294 6.91 22.94 11.94
CA LEU A 294 6.19 22.08 12.90
C LEU A 294 7.02 21.79 14.15
N GLU A 295 8.32 21.57 13.99
CA GLU A 295 9.27 21.37 15.10
C GLU A 295 9.44 22.63 15.95
N ALA A 296 9.42 23.81 15.31
CA ALA A 296 9.59 25.10 15.96
C ALA A 296 8.28 25.70 16.53
N ALA A 297 7.11 25.15 16.18
CA ALA A 297 5.83 25.66 16.65
C ALA A 297 5.75 25.56 18.18
N PRO A 298 5.64 26.69 18.91
CA PRO A 298 5.50 26.64 20.35
C PRO A 298 4.19 25.90 20.71
N PRO A 299 4.12 25.22 21.87
CA PRO A 299 2.86 24.68 22.37
C PRO A 299 1.85 25.84 22.42
N THR A 300 0.82 25.79 21.58
CA THR A 300 -0.14 26.89 21.37
C THR A 300 -0.70 27.36 22.70
N SER A 301 -0.30 28.54 23.17
CA SER A 301 -0.66 29.14 24.47
C SER A 301 -2.04 28.75 24.97
N ALA A 302 -2.10 28.41 26.27
CA ALA A 302 -3.22 27.94 27.08
C ALA A 302 -4.64 28.20 26.53
N PRO A 303 -5.60 27.26 26.74
CA PRO A 303 -7.00 27.50 26.41
C PRO A 303 -7.45 28.86 26.98
N PRO A 304 -8.33 29.60 26.27
CA PRO A 304 -8.82 30.88 26.76
C PRO A 304 -9.32 30.70 28.19
N ALA A 305 -8.90 31.60 29.08
CA ALA A 305 -9.33 31.57 30.47
C ALA A 305 -10.86 31.42 30.49
N PRO A 306 -11.42 30.50 31.30
CA PRO A 306 -12.87 30.35 31.39
C PRO A 306 -13.47 31.73 31.69
N PRO A 307 -14.63 32.07 31.08
CA PRO A 307 -15.26 33.35 31.30
C PRO A 307 -15.38 33.55 32.82
N GLN A 308 -14.77 34.63 33.32
CA GLN A 308 -14.89 34.97 34.74
C GLN A 308 -16.38 35.08 35.03
N ALA A 309 -16.85 34.26 35.97
CA ALA A 309 -18.21 34.38 36.45
C ALA A 309 -18.41 35.83 36.93
N PRO A 310 -19.52 36.49 36.57
CA PRO A 310 -19.79 37.84 37.06
C PRO A 310 -19.78 37.78 38.59
N GLY A 311 -18.89 38.58 39.18
CA GLY A 311 -18.70 38.65 40.62
C GLY A 311 -20.04 38.86 41.33
N ARG A 312 -20.26 38.05 42.37
CA ARG A 312 -21.27 38.32 43.40
C ARG A 312 -20.60 39.03 44.55
#